data_AF-A0A0D2CC58-F1
#
_entry.id   AF-A0A0D2CC58-F1
#
_cell.length_a   1.000
_cell.length_b   1.000
_cell.length_c   1.000
_cell.angle_alpha   90.00
_cell.angle_beta   90.00
_cell.angle_gamma   90.00
#
_symmetry.space_group_name_H-M   'P 1'
#
loop_
_entity.id
_entity.type
_entity.pdbx_description
1 polymer ?
#
loop_
_entity_poly.entity_id
_entity_poly.type
_entity_poly.pdbx_seq_one_letter_code
_entity_poly.pdbx_strand_id
1 'polypeptide(L)'
;MSFINSSPGLPLRQRVLSTTAKPSSLVDDPIFNLLYAGNETALRHFLQEWTPFTREDNLDNVYRYIKARGEPGPRVQYDRIPYCLSAMRNFLQGSSQGKQLLSFFKGVLQTQGGYIVTTAEMVAFEIFVKMTEALFIYRNDNQLGEHVLSVVPEAQDLMPTYTVHDRQFFDMYAATMRQQLRDANATAIENLLELKNSKEFARKHRQLLKANELHESKLSDIRRRAAKRKAEHKARLQRARARNDATLNRQMGMAGLTPHTPLVESSVVEYVQDTTGEFFPRFDDREANSEELLLHSLGLSF
;
A
#
# COMPACT_ATOMS: atom_id res chain seq x y z
N MET A 1 55.74 28.92 27.88
CA MET A 1 54.39 29.50 27.93
C MET A 1 53.59 28.91 26.79
N SER A 2 52.63 28.04 27.13
CA SER A 2 51.79 27.28 26.20
C SER A 2 50.50 28.05 25.91
N PHE A 3 50.31 28.43 24.65
CA PHE A 3 49.02 28.93 24.17
C PHE A 3 48.25 27.78 23.54
N ILE A 4 47.24 27.30 24.28
CA ILE A 4 46.21 26.40 23.78
C ILE A 4 45.23 27.27 22.98
N ASN A 5 45.13 27.03 21.68
CA ASN A 5 44.09 27.62 20.85
C ASN A 5 42.78 26.86 21.07
N SER A 6 41.80 27.59 21.57
CA SER A 6 40.47 27.15 21.92
C SER A 6 39.51 27.19 20.72
N SER A 7 38.76 26.10 20.57
CA SER A 7 37.34 26.03 20.15
C SER A 7 36.99 26.14 18.64
N PRO A 8 35.85 25.56 18.18
CA PRO A 8 34.69 25.11 18.98
C PRO A 8 34.25 23.67 18.71
N GLY A 9 34.11 22.91 19.81
CA GLY A 9 33.30 21.69 19.81
C GLY A 9 31.83 22.06 19.54
N LEU A 10 31.25 21.40 18.55
CA LEU A 10 29.82 21.43 18.26
C LEU A 10 29.04 21.15 19.56
N PRO A 11 27.95 21.89 19.85
CA PRO A 11 27.11 21.55 20.98
C PRO A 11 26.51 20.17 20.72
N LEU A 12 26.87 19.22 21.59
CA LEU A 12 26.18 17.96 21.78
C LEU A 12 24.68 18.28 21.80
N ARG A 13 23.96 17.85 20.75
CA ARG A 13 22.51 17.72 20.81
C ARG A 13 22.22 16.95 22.09
N GLN A 14 21.74 17.67 23.10
CA GLN A 14 21.06 17.09 24.24
C GLN A 14 20.00 16.16 23.65
N ARG A 15 20.26 14.85 23.73
CA ARG A 15 19.20 13.87 23.58
C ARG A 15 18.21 14.21 24.66
N VAL A 16 17.04 14.67 24.23
CA VAL A 16 15.85 14.82 25.05
C VAL A 16 15.74 13.57 25.93
N LEU A 17 15.87 13.78 27.24
CA LEU A 17 15.43 12.82 28.24
C LEU A 17 13.94 12.59 28.00
N SER A 18 13.58 11.51 27.32
CA SER A 18 12.21 11.02 27.35
C SER A 18 11.98 10.35 28.70
N THR A 19 11.87 11.15 29.76
CA THR A 19 11.14 10.73 30.95
C THR A 19 9.66 10.81 30.60
N THR A 20 9.16 9.80 29.88
CA THR A 20 7.72 9.56 29.85
C THR A 20 7.34 9.19 31.29
N ALA A 21 6.82 10.17 32.03
CA ALA A 21 6.10 9.90 33.27
C ALA A 21 5.10 8.78 32.96
N LYS A 22 5.14 7.71 33.76
CA LYS A 22 4.20 6.60 33.62
C LYS A 22 2.79 7.21 33.72
N PRO A 23 1.90 7.03 32.72
CA PRO A 23 0.56 7.59 32.82
C PRO A 23 -0.10 7.03 34.09
N SER A 24 -0.77 7.91 34.86
CA SER A 24 -1.44 7.52 36.09
C SER A 24 -2.69 6.68 35.83
N SER A 25 -3.31 6.86 34.65
CA SER A 25 -4.46 6.09 34.18
C SER A 25 -4.18 5.46 32.81
N LEU A 26 -4.77 4.30 32.56
CA LEU A 26 -4.69 3.63 31.25
C LEU A 26 -5.38 4.43 30.13
N VAL A 27 -6.32 5.32 30.47
CA VAL A 27 -7.01 6.20 29.50
C VAL A 27 -6.04 7.13 28.78
N ASP A 28 -4.91 7.47 29.40
CA ASP A 28 -3.87 8.29 28.79
C ASP A 28 -2.93 7.48 27.87
N ASP A 29 -3.03 6.15 27.86
CA ASP A 29 -2.21 5.30 26.99
C ASP A 29 -2.67 5.47 25.52
N PRO A 30 -1.78 5.87 24.59
CA PRO A 30 -2.16 6.07 23.19
C PRO A 30 -2.68 4.79 22.54
N ILE A 31 -2.22 3.61 22.96
CA ILE A 31 -2.70 2.34 22.42
C ILE A 31 -4.11 2.04 22.93
N PHE A 32 -4.36 2.29 24.22
CA PHE A 32 -5.71 2.16 24.76
C PHE A 32 -6.69 3.02 23.96
N ASN A 33 -6.31 4.26 23.66
CA ASN A 33 -7.15 5.16 22.87
C ASN A 33 -7.41 4.65 21.45
N LEU A 34 -6.44 4.00 20.81
CA LEU A 34 -6.62 3.44 19.46
C LEU A 34 -7.51 2.18 19.44
N LEU A 35 -7.56 1.45 20.54
CA LEU A 35 -8.32 0.20 20.67
C LEU A 35 -9.75 0.44 21.19
N TYR A 36 -9.88 1.25 22.24
CA TYR A 36 -11.07 1.29 23.10
C TYR A 36 -11.71 2.67 23.22
N ALA A 37 -10.99 3.78 23.04
CA ALA A 37 -11.58 5.10 23.28
C ALA A 37 -12.71 5.41 22.31
N GLY A 38 -13.91 5.59 22.86
CA GLY A 38 -15.14 5.81 22.08
C GLY A 38 -15.56 4.60 21.23
N ASN A 39 -14.97 3.43 21.45
CA ASN A 39 -15.29 2.21 20.72
C ASN A 39 -16.12 1.26 21.60
N GLU A 40 -17.43 1.48 21.60
CA GLU A 40 -18.39 0.74 22.41
C GLU A 40 -18.35 -0.77 22.13
N THR A 41 -18.20 -1.18 20.87
CA THR A 41 -18.18 -2.60 20.49
C THR A 41 -16.95 -3.31 21.03
N ALA A 42 -15.77 -2.68 20.92
CA ALA A 42 -14.53 -3.21 21.48
C ALA A 42 -14.60 -3.32 23.01
N LEU A 43 -15.14 -2.31 23.69
CA LEU A 43 -15.31 -2.34 25.14
C LEU A 43 -16.33 -3.39 25.57
N ARG A 44 -17.46 -3.54 24.87
CA ARG A 44 -18.44 -4.60 25.14
C ARG A 44 -17.86 -6.00 24.95
N HIS A 45 -17.13 -6.22 23.84
CA HIS A 45 -16.44 -7.48 23.60
C HIS A 45 -15.44 -7.78 24.74
N PHE A 46 -14.64 -6.80 25.16
CA PHE A 46 -13.75 -6.95 26.31
C PHE A 46 -14.50 -7.32 27.61
N LEU A 47 -15.65 -6.69 27.87
CA LEU A 47 -16.45 -6.93 29.08
C LEU A 47 -17.21 -8.27 29.07
N GLN A 48 -17.55 -8.81 27.89
CA GLN A 48 -18.38 -10.02 27.75
C GLN A 48 -17.57 -11.27 27.48
N GLU A 49 -16.61 -11.19 26.55
CA GLU A 49 -15.86 -12.37 26.06
C GLU A 49 -14.55 -12.59 26.82
N TRP A 50 -13.99 -11.53 27.41
CA TRP A 50 -12.74 -11.55 28.17
C TRP A 50 -11.55 -12.12 27.37
N THR A 51 -11.61 -11.97 26.06
CA THR A 51 -10.59 -12.40 25.12
C THR A 51 -9.74 -11.20 24.68
N PRO A 52 -8.41 -11.35 24.60
CA PRO A 52 -7.57 -10.31 24.02
C PRO A 52 -7.79 -10.22 22.51
N PHE A 53 -7.53 -9.04 21.94
CA PHE A 53 -7.42 -8.91 20.50
C PHE A 53 -6.26 -9.76 19.97
N THR A 54 -6.54 -10.46 18.88
CA THR A 54 -5.66 -11.34 18.13
C THR A 54 -5.29 -10.69 16.79
N ARG A 55 -4.40 -11.35 16.03
CA ARG A 55 -4.09 -10.97 14.65
C ARG A 55 -5.28 -10.95 13.68
N GLU A 56 -6.38 -11.63 14.01
CA GLU A 56 -7.57 -11.72 13.15
C GLU A 56 -8.49 -10.51 13.36
N ASP A 57 -8.29 -9.79 14.47
CA ASP A 57 -9.01 -8.57 14.79
C ASP A 57 -8.48 -7.38 14.00
N ASN A 58 -9.37 -6.44 13.67
CA ASN A 58 -9.00 -5.25 12.93
C ASN A 58 -8.19 -4.29 13.80
N LEU A 59 -6.86 -4.43 13.75
CA LEU A 59 -5.89 -3.58 14.45
C LEU A 59 -5.27 -2.50 13.55
N ASP A 60 -5.96 -2.07 12.48
CA ASP A 60 -5.46 -1.11 11.49
C ASP A 60 -4.87 0.17 12.11
N ASN A 61 -5.54 0.72 13.13
CA ASN A 61 -5.11 1.93 13.81
C ASN A 61 -3.82 1.70 14.62
N VAL A 62 -3.68 0.52 15.25
CA VAL A 62 -2.48 0.12 15.99
C VAL A 62 -1.33 -0.16 15.01
N TYR A 63 -1.59 -0.81 13.87
CA TYR A 63 -0.60 -1.02 12.82
C TYR A 63 -0.03 0.32 12.31
N ARG A 64 -0.89 1.30 12.06
CA ARG A 64 -0.48 2.66 11.65
C ARG A 64 0.35 3.33 12.74
N TYR A 65 -0.05 3.23 14.00
CA TYR A 65 0.68 3.79 15.13
C TYR A 65 2.08 3.19 15.26
N ILE A 66 2.21 1.86 15.19
CA ILE A 66 3.51 1.18 15.26
C ILE A 66 4.41 1.58 14.10
N LYS A 67 3.86 1.62 12.88
CA LYS A 67 4.57 2.10 11.70
C LYS A 67 5.07 3.54 11.88
N ALA A 68 4.28 4.42 12.49
CA ALA A 68 4.65 5.81 12.76
C ALA A 68 5.70 5.95 13.88
N ARG A 69 5.61 5.13 14.93
CA ARG A 69 6.60 5.08 16.03
C ARG A 69 8.00 4.67 15.53
N GLY A 70 8.02 3.89 14.45
CA GLY A 70 9.22 3.50 13.75
C GLY A 70 9.74 2.15 14.19
N GLU A 71 10.36 1.48 13.25
CA GLU A 71 10.95 0.15 13.38
C GLU A 71 12.42 0.21 13.85
N PRO A 72 12.95 -0.86 14.45
CA PRO A 72 14.34 -0.93 14.87
C PRO A 72 15.33 -0.92 13.68
N GLY A 73 16.50 -0.31 13.88
CA GLY A 73 17.59 -0.30 12.90
C GLY A 73 17.52 0.83 11.86
N PRO A 74 18.24 0.71 10.73
CA PRO A 74 18.36 1.78 9.74
C PRO A 74 17.00 2.07 9.07
N ARG A 75 16.65 3.35 8.83
CA ARG A 75 15.34 3.68 8.25
C ARG A 75 15.27 3.27 6.77
N VAL A 76 14.20 2.57 6.40
CA VAL A 76 13.88 2.20 5.02
C VAL A 76 12.55 2.84 4.61
N GLN A 77 12.47 3.36 3.38
CA GLN A 77 11.27 4.03 2.86
C GLN A 77 10.33 3.03 2.18
N TYR A 78 9.61 2.23 2.97
CA TYR A 78 8.74 1.18 2.44
C TYR A 78 7.55 1.70 1.62
N ASP A 79 7.02 2.88 1.95
CA ASP A 79 5.81 3.42 1.30
C ASP A 79 5.96 3.61 -0.20
N ARG A 80 7.19 3.87 -0.66
CA ARG A 80 7.49 4.08 -2.08
C ARG A 80 7.70 2.76 -2.83
N ILE A 81 8.05 1.69 -2.14
CA ILE A 81 8.42 0.42 -2.75
C ILE A 81 7.24 -0.19 -3.53
N PRO A 82 6.02 -0.36 -2.95
CA PRO A 82 4.87 -0.89 -3.69
C PRO A 82 4.56 -0.09 -4.94
N TYR A 83 4.57 1.24 -4.84
CA TYR A 83 4.29 2.12 -5.98
C TYR A 83 5.32 1.93 -7.10
N CYS A 84 6.61 2.01 -6.77
CA CYS A 84 7.69 1.81 -7.75
C CYS A 84 7.63 0.42 -8.40
N LEU A 85 7.41 -0.64 -7.63
CA LEU A 85 7.31 -2.00 -8.16
C LEU A 85 6.07 -2.19 -9.03
N SER A 86 4.94 -1.58 -8.67
CA SER A 86 3.71 -1.66 -9.46
C SER A 86 3.85 -0.97 -10.82
N ALA A 87 4.45 0.23 -10.85
CA ALA A 87 4.70 0.97 -12.07
C ALA A 87 5.65 0.24 -13.03
N MET A 88 6.65 -0.46 -12.47
CA MET A 88 7.64 -1.23 -13.24
C MET A 88 7.25 -2.70 -13.45
N ARG A 89 6.08 -3.15 -12.97
CA ARG A 89 5.75 -4.58 -12.88
C ARG A 89 5.93 -5.31 -14.20
N ASN A 90 5.33 -4.78 -15.27
CA ASN A 90 5.39 -5.38 -16.61
C ASN A 90 6.83 -5.43 -17.15
N PHE A 91 7.61 -4.38 -16.89
CA PHE A 91 9.00 -4.31 -17.28
C PHE A 91 9.86 -5.35 -16.55
N LEU A 92 9.68 -5.48 -15.23
CA LEU A 92 10.43 -6.42 -14.39
C LEU A 92 10.03 -7.88 -14.67
N GLN A 93 8.76 -8.15 -14.95
CA GLN A 93 8.29 -9.50 -15.28
C GLN A 93 8.87 -10.05 -16.59
N GLY A 94 9.32 -9.19 -17.51
CA GLY A 94 9.94 -9.58 -18.77
C GLY A 94 11.32 -10.23 -18.64
N SER A 95 11.93 -10.26 -17.44
CA SER A 95 13.25 -10.87 -17.22
C SER A 95 13.29 -11.75 -15.96
N SER A 96 14.13 -12.78 -15.96
CA SER A 96 14.34 -13.64 -14.79
C SER A 96 14.86 -12.84 -13.58
N GLN A 97 15.80 -11.93 -13.81
CA GLN A 97 16.36 -11.06 -12.78
C GLN A 97 15.31 -10.09 -12.20
N GLY A 98 14.43 -9.54 -13.05
CA GLY A 98 13.35 -8.66 -12.59
C GLY A 98 12.29 -9.41 -11.78
N LYS A 99 11.96 -10.66 -12.14
CA LYS A 99 11.11 -11.54 -11.31
C LYS A 99 11.73 -11.80 -9.93
N GLN A 100 13.03 -12.09 -9.87
CA GLN A 100 13.75 -12.24 -8.59
C GLN A 100 13.73 -10.95 -7.76
N LEU A 101 13.84 -9.78 -8.41
CA LEU A 101 13.77 -8.49 -7.73
C LEU A 101 12.38 -8.23 -7.13
N LEU A 102 11.32 -8.50 -7.90
CA LEU A 102 9.93 -8.41 -7.42
C LEU A 102 9.70 -9.34 -6.22
N SER A 103 10.15 -10.59 -6.32
CA SER A 103 10.02 -11.58 -5.23
C SER A 103 10.78 -11.14 -3.98
N PHE A 104 11.99 -10.60 -4.15
CA PHE A 104 12.78 -10.09 -3.03
C PHE A 104 12.05 -8.98 -2.27
N PHE A 105 11.57 -7.95 -2.98
CA PHE A 105 10.87 -6.85 -2.32
C PHE A 105 9.48 -7.23 -1.80
N LYS A 106 8.82 -8.23 -2.39
CA LYS A 106 7.63 -8.84 -1.77
C LYS A 106 8.01 -9.44 -0.41
N GLY A 107 9.10 -10.20 -0.35
CA GLY A 107 9.64 -10.74 0.91
C GLY A 107 9.97 -9.64 1.92
N VAL A 108 10.62 -8.56 1.49
CA VAL A 108 10.92 -7.40 2.34
C VAL A 108 9.66 -6.81 2.98
N LEU A 109 8.60 -6.61 2.19
CA LEU A 109 7.33 -6.07 2.68
C LEU A 109 6.62 -7.07 3.61
N GLN A 110 6.74 -8.38 3.35
CA GLN A 110 6.22 -9.42 4.23
C GLN A 110 6.95 -9.46 5.57
N THR A 111 8.28 -9.35 5.59
CA THR A 111 9.07 -9.28 6.83
C THR A 111 8.72 -8.04 7.64
N GLN A 112 8.57 -6.89 6.99
CA GLN A 112 8.11 -5.66 7.65
C GLN A 112 6.69 -5.83 8.22
N GLY A 113 5.78 -6.39 7.42
CA GLY A 113 4.40 -6.68 7.85
C GLY A 113 4.37 -7.61 9.07
N GLY A 114 5.20 -8.66 9.06
CA GLY A 114 5.36 -9.58 10.19
C GLY A 114 5.73 -8.84 11.48
N TYR A 115 6.75 -7.97 11.44
CA TYR A 115 7.14 -7.15 12.59
C TYR A 115 6.01 -6.24 13.10
N ILE A 116 5.29 -5.57 12.18
CA ILE A 116 4.20 -4.67 12.55
C ILE A 116 3.08 -5.45 13.24
N VAL A 117 2.70 -6.61 12.68
CA VAL A 117 1.63 -7.45 13.23
C VAL A 117 2.01 -8.02 14.60
N THR A 118 3.20 -8.60 14.75
CA THR A 118 3.63 -9.18 16.05
C THR A 118 3.78 -8.11 17.12
N THR A 119 4.28 -6.92 16.75
CA THR A 119 4.38 -5.79 17.70
C THR A 119 2.99 -5.30 18.10
N ALA A 120 2.03 -5.26 17.17
CA ALA A 120 0.67 -4.82 17.44
C ALA A 120 -0.07 -5.78 18.36
N GLU A 121 0.03 -7.07 18.08
CA GLU A 121 -0.56 -8.12 18.91
C GLU A 121 0.03 -8.10 20.32
N MET A 122 1.36 -8.00 20.45
CA MET A 122 2.03 -7.89 21.75
C MET A 122 1.54 -6.67 22.54
N VAL A 123 1.47 -5.50 21.91
CA VAL A 123 1.09 -4.25 22.58
C VAL A 123 -0.42 -4.22 22.89
N ALA A 124 -1.27 -4.77 22.02
CA ALA A 124 -2.70 -4.93 22.28
C ALA A 124 -2.95 -5.88 23.46
N PHE A 125 -2.21 -7.00 23.52
CA PHE A 125 -2.26 -7.92 24.65
C PHE A 125 -1.81 -7.25 25.95
N GLU A 126 -0.77 -6.41 25.91
CA GLU A 126 -0.36 -5.65 27.09
C GLU A 126 -1.45 -4.70 27.59
N ILE A 127 -2.20 -4.04 26.70
CA ILE A 127 -3.36 -3.22 27.09
C ILE A 127 -4.47 -4.08 27.68
N PHE A 128 -4.79 -5.21 27.06
CA PHE A 128 -5.76 -6.16 27.61
C PHE A 128 -5.42 -6.55 29.05
N VAL A 129 -4.16 -6.94 29.31
CA VAL A 129 -3.75 -7.32 30.66
C VAL A 129 -3.86 -6.15 31.64
N LYS A 130 -3.40 -4.95 31.24
CA LYS A 130 -3.52 -3.75 32.08
C LYS A 130 -4.99 -3.41 32.38
N MET A 131 -5.90 -3.56 31.41
CA MET A 131 -7.33 -3.35 31.62
C MET A 131 -7.90 -4.33 32.64
N THR A 132 -7.63 -5.62 32.49
CA THR A 132 -8.10 -6.66 33.42
C THR A 132 -7.55 -6.44 34.82
N GLU A 133 -6.26 -6.13 34.94
CA GLU A 133 -5.61 -5.81 36.21
C GLU A 133 -6.25 -4.57 36.86
N ALA A 134 -6.44 -3.48 36.11
CA ALA A 134 -6.95 -2.21 36.62
C ALA A 134 -8.45 -2.25 36.98
N LEU A 135 -9.29 -2.88 36.14
CA LEU A 135 -10.75 -2.89 36.30
C LEU A 135 -11.26 -4.01 37.19
N PHE A 136 -10.66 -5.20 37.13
CA PHE A 136 -11.25 -6.38 37.77
C PHE A 136 -10.45 -6.91 38.96
N ILE A 137 -9.13 -6.78 38.94
CA ILE A 137 -8.25 -7.34 39.99
C ILE A 137 -7.94 -6.31 41.08
N TYR A 138 -7.34 -5.18 40.71
CA TYR A 138 -6.87 -4.17 41.66
C TYR A 138 -7.89 -3.06 41.90
N ARG A 139 -8.79 -2.79 40.94
CA ARG A 139 -9.81 -1.72 41.01
C ARG A 139 -9.22 -0.38 41.41
N ASN A 140 -8.06 -0.04 40.84
CA ASN A 140 -7.23 1.09 41.26
C ASN A 140 -7.21 2.26 40.26
N ASP A 141 -7.88 2.13 39.11
CA ASP A 141 -7.95 3.16 38.06
C ASP A 141 -9.40 3.67 37.91
N ASN A 142 -9.77 4.62 38.76
CA ASN A 142 -11.13 5.19 38.78
C ASN A 142 -11.47 5.90 37.47
N GLN A 143 -10.48 6.56 36.84
CA GLN A 143 -10.67 7.27 35.58
C GLN A 143 -10.98 6.30 34.43
N LEU A 144 -10.30 5.15 34.39
CA LEU A 144 -10.63 4.07 33.45
C LEU A 144 -12.03 3.52 33.72
N GLY A 145 -12.40 3.29 34.98
CA GLY A 145 -13.75 2.85 35.36
C GLY A 145 -14.84 3.82 34.90
N GLU A 146 -14.68 5.12 35.17
CA GLU A 146 -15.59 6.18 34.71
C GLU A 146 -15.68 6.24 33.19
N HIS A 147 -14.55 6.12 32.49
CA HIS A 147 -14.54 6.09 31.03
C HIS A 147 -15.34 4.90 30.49
N VAL A 148 -15.11 3.69 31.00
CA VAL A 148 -15.83 2.49 30.56
C VAL A 148 -17.34 2.65 30.80
N LEU A 149 -17.75 3.17 31.96
CA LEU A 149 -19.16 3.42 32.27
C LEU A 149 -19.80 4.50 31.39
N SER A 150 -19.01 5.51 30.99
CA SER A 150 -19.49 6.55 30.08
C SER A 150 -19.78 6.03 28.67
N VAL A 151 -19.01 5.02 28.22
CA VAL A 151 -19.16 4.43 26.87
C VAL A 151 -20.11 3.22 26.89
N VAL A 152 -20.07 2.40 27.94
CA VAL A 152 -20.92 1.22 28.14
C VAL A 152 -21.60 1.35 29.52
N PRO A 153 -22.79 1.98 29.62
CA PRO A 153 -23.46 2.21 30.90
C PRO A 153 -23.78 0.92 31.69
N GLU A 154 -24.07 -0.16 30.97
CA GLU A 154 -24.35 -1.50 31.53
C GLU A 154 -23.10 -2.22 32.05
N ALA A 155 -21.90 -1.63 31.90
CA ALA A 155 -20.67 -2.27 32.33
C ALA A 155 -20.65 -2.60 33.82
N GLN A 156 -21.31 -1.78 34.65
CA GLN A 156 -21.43 -1.99 36.10
C GLN A 156 -21.95 -3.40 36.45
N ASP A 157 -22.88 -3.92 35.66
CA ASP A 157 -23.48 -5.25 35.87
C ASP A 157 -22.64 -6.38 35.26
N LEU A 158 -21.75 -6.04 34.33
CA LEU A 158 -20.89 -6.99 33.60
C LEU A 158 -19.51 -7.15 34.24
N MET A 159 -19.06 -6.24 35.11
CA MET A 159 -17.73 -6.31 35.72
C MET A 159 -17.66 -7.44 36.76
N PRO A 160 -16.90 -8.52 36.50
CA PRO A 160 -16.78 -9.61 37.46
C PRO A 160 -16.03 -9.19 38.74
N THR A 161 -16.29 -9.92 39.82
CA THR A 161 -15.48 -9.85 41.04
C THR A 161 -14.51 -11.02 41.05
N TYR A 162 -13.22 -10.74 40.90
CA TYR A 162 -12.19 -11.78 40.87
C TYR A 162 -11.96 -12.38 42.25
N THR A 163 -11.97 -13.71 42.34
CA THR A 163 -11.48 -14.41 43.52
C THR A 163 -9.95 -14.54 43.49
N VAL A 164 -9.35 -14.96 44.61
CA VAL A 164 -7.91 -15.23 44.70
C VAL A 164 -7.46 -16.31 43.69
N HIS A 165 -8.31 -17.31 43.43
CA HIS A 165 -8.00 -18.37 42.45
C HIS A 165 -8.05 -17.86 41.01
N ASP A 166 -9.05 -17.03 40.66
CA ASP A 166 -9.17 -16.44 39.31
C ASP A 166 -7.97 -15.56 38.97
N ARG A 167 -7.45 -14.83 39.98
CA ARG A 167 -6.25 -14.02 39.83
C ARG A 167 -5.01 -14.87 39.53
N GLN A 168 -4.81 -15.97 40.26
CA GLN A 168 -3.65 -16.85 40.03
C GLN A 168 -3.69 -17.48 38.63
N PHE A 169 -4.88 -17.92 38.18
CA PHE A 169 -5.06 -18.44 36.84
C PHE A 169 -4.75 -17.38 35.77
N PHE A 170 -5.26 -16.16 35.95
CA PHE A 170 -5.01 -15.04 35.05
C PHE A 170 -3.52 -14.67 34.99
N ASP A 171 -2.84 -14.58 36.14
CA ASP A 171 -1.42 -14.25 36.20
C ASP A 171 -0.57 -15.29 35.45
N MET A 172 -0.90 -16.58 35.59
CA MET A 172 -0.26 -17.67 34.85
C MET A 172 -0.52 -17.56 33.34
N TYR A 173 -1.78 -17.38 32.93
CA TYR A 173 -2.15 -17.19 31.52
C TYR A 173 -1.43 -15.99 30.90
N ALA A 174 -1.47 -14.84 31.58
CA ALA A 174 -0.84 -13.61 31.12
C ALA A 174 0.69 -13.76 31.01
N ALA A 175 1.34 -14.46 31.94
CA ALA A 175 2.76 -14.73 31.88
C ALA A 175 3.13 -15.62 30.69
N THR A 176 2.41 -16.73 30.47
CA THR A 176 2.65 -17.63 29.34
C THR A 176 2.46 -16.92 28.00
N MET A 177 1.35 -16.20 27.84
CA MET A 177 1.04 -15.50 26.59
C MET A 177 2.01 -14.33 26.34
N ARG A 178 2.38 -13.55 27.36
CA ARG A 178 3.43 -12.52 27.25
C ARG A 178 4.74 -13.12 26.74
N GLN A 179 5.13 -14.28 27.26
CA GLN A 179 6.36 -14.93 26.82
C GLN A 179 6.28 -15.35 25.35
N GLN A 180 5.19 -16.01 24.93
CA GLN A 180 4.97 -16.40 23.54
C GLN A 180 5.02 -15.21 22.58
N LEU A 181 4.33 -14.12 22.91
CA LEU A 181 4.29 -12.91 22.07
C LEU A 181 5.65 -12.19 22.05
N ARG A 182 6.40 -12.20 23.16
CA ARG A 182 7.75 -11.64 23.22
C ARG A 182 8.72 -12.43 22.35
N ASP A 183 8.66 -13.76 22.39
CA ASP A 183 9.53 -14.62 21.58
C ASP A 183 9.22 -14.42 20.09
N ALA A 184 7.94 -14.42 19.71
CA ALA A 184 7.52 -14.14 18.34
C ALA A 184 7.97 -12.75 17.85
N ASN A 185 7.82 -11.72 18.70
CA ASN A 185 8.25 -10.37 18.36
C ASN A 185 9.78 -10.25 18.29
N ALA A 186 10.52 -10.93 19.16
CA ALA A 186 11.98 -10.97 19.11
C ALA A 186 12.48 -11.59 17.80
N THR A 187 11.90 -12.71 17.38
CA THR A 187 12.21 -13.33 16.07
C THR A 187 11.86 -12.40 14.91
N ALA A 188 10.73 -11.70 14.96
CA ALA A 188 10.35 -10.74 13.91
C ALA A 188 11.32 -9.55 13.83
N ILE A 189 11.76 -9.03 14.99
CA ILE A 189 12.76 -7.97 15.08
C ILE A 189 14.11 -8.43 14.52
N GLU A 190 14.56 -9.63 14.89
CA GLU A 190 15.81 -10.21 14.42
C GLU A 190 15.80 -10.35 12.89
N ASN A 191 14.77 -11.00 12.33
CA ASN A 191 14.60 -11.14 10.88
C ASN A 191 14.61 -9.79 10.16
N LEU A 192 13.94 -8.77 10.72
CA LEU A 192 13.90 -7.43 10.13
C LEU A 192 15.29 -6.77 10.18
N LEU A 193 16.00 -6.88 11.30
CA LEU A 193 17.35 -6.33 11.45
C LEU A 193 18.36 -7.02 10.54
N GLU A 194 18.34 -8.35 10.46
CA GLU A 194 19.18 -9.13 9.56
C GLU A 194 18.95 -8.73 8.11
N LEU A 195 17.68 -8.65 7.69
CA LEU A 195 17.31 -8.21 6.34
C LEU A 195 17.87 -6.82 6.04
N LYS A 196 17.64 -5.85 6.93
CA LYS A 196 18.02 -4.45 6.73
C LYS A 196 19.54 -4.25 6.75
N ASN A 197 20.26 -5.03 7.54
CA ASN A 197 21.73 -4.99 7.60
C ASN A 197 22.39 -5.87 6.53
N SER A 198 21.62 -6.69 5.81
CA SER A 198 22.17 -7.58 4.79
C SER A 198 22.80 -6.82 3.62
N LYS A 199 23.95 -7.32 3.16
CA LYS A 199 24.58 -6.87 1.90
C LYS A 199 23.65 -7.10 0.70
N GLU A 200 22.81 -8.14 0.78
CA GLU A 200 21.85 -8.44 -0.26
C GLU A 200 20.79 -7.36 -0.40
N PHE A 201 20.23 -6.87 0.70
CA PHE A 201 19.27 -5.76 0.67
C PHE A 201 19.86 -4.53 -0.01
N ALA A 202 21.08 -4.13 0.38
CA ALA A 202 21.77 -3.00 -0.26
C ALA A 202 21.98 -3.23 -1.78
N ARG A 203 22.37 -4.45 -2.18
CA ARG A 203 22.55 -4.83 -3.59
C ARG A 203 21.24 -4.75 -4.37
N LYS A 204 20.16 -5.36 -3.86
CA LYS A 204 18.84 -5.39 -4.50
C LYS A 204 18.20 -4.01 -4.55
N HIS A 205 18.42 -3.18 -3.52
CA HIS A 205 18.00 -1.78 -3.52
C HIS A 205 18.68 -0.97 -4.62
N ARG A 206 19.99 -1.10 -4.80
CA ARG A 206 20.70 -0.45 -5.92
C ARG A 206 20.20 -0.95 -7.28
N GLN A 207 19.89 -2.24 -7.41
CA GLN A 207 19.29 -2.79 -8.63
C GLN A 207 17.92 -2.18 -8.92
N LEU A 208 17.09 -1.98 -7.89
CA LEU A 208 15.78 -1.34 -8.02
C LEU A 208 15.89 0.10 -8.49
N LEU A 209 16.80 0.89 -7.91
CA LEU A 209 17.02 2.28 -8.33
C LEU A 209 17.43 2.37 -9.80
N LYS A 210 18.40 1.54 -10.22
CA LYS A 210 18.82 1.46 -11.63
C LYS A 210 17.69 1.01 -12.56
N ALA A 211 16.88 0.05 -12.13
CA ALA A 211 15.73 -0.39 -12.90
C ALA A 211 14.70 0.74 -13.06
N ASN A 212 14.49 1.54 -12.01
CA ASN A 212 13.59 2.69 -12.06
C ASN A 212 14.10 3.78 -13.02
N GLU A 213 15.38 4.15 -12.93
CA GLU A 213 16.01 5.11 -13.86
C GLU A 213 15.89 4.63 -15.33
N LEU A 214 16.19 3.36 -15.59
CA LEU A 214 16.08 2.78 -16.93
C LEU A 214 14.63 2.76 -17.42
N HIS A 215 13.67 2.44 -16.54
CA HIS A 215 12.25 2.43 -16.84
C HIS A 215 11.74 3.83 -17.18
N GLU A 216 12.08 4.84 -16.39
CA GLU A 216 11.72 6.24 -16.64
C GLU A 216 12.31 6.75 -17.95
N SER A 217 13.58 6.43 -18.23
CA SER A 217 14.23 6.75 -19.50
C SER A 217 13.48 6.15 -20.70
N LYS A 218 13.16 4.84 -20.65
CA LYS A 218 12.38 4.17 -21.70
C LYS A 218 10.98 4.75 -21.86
N LEU A 219 10.30 5.08 -20.75
CA LEU A 219 8.99 5.72 -20.80
C LEU A 219 9.06 7.10 -21.45
N SER A 220 10.10 7.89 -21.16
CA SER A 220 10.31 9.20 -21.77
C SER A 220 10.50 9.09 -23.29
N ASP A 221 11.26 8.10 -23.75
CA ASP A 221 11.46 7.81 -25.17
C ASP A 221 10.17 7.38 -25.86
N ILE A 222 9.38 6.49 -25.22
CA ILE A 222 8.09 6.06 -25.75
C ILE A 222 7.14 7.26 -25.87
N ARG A 223 7.08 8.12 -24.83
CA ARG A 223 6.27 9.34 -24.85
C ARG A 223 6.71 10.29 -25.97
N ARG A 224 8.01 10.47 -26.17
CA ARG A 224 8.56 11.31 -27.26
C ARG A 224 8.21 10.75 -28.64
N ARG A 225 8.34 9.43 -28.85
CA ARG A 225 7.96 8.76 -30.11
C ARG A 225 6.45 8.83 -30.35
N ALA A 226 5.63 8.66 -29.31
CA ALA A 226 4.18 8.78 -29.41
C ALA A 226 3.76 10.23 -29.74
N ALA A 227 4.37 11.23 -29.10
CA ALA A 227 4.13 12.63 -29.41
C ALA A 227 4.51 12.98 -30.85
N LYS A 228 5.66 12.48 -31.33
CA LYS A 228 6.08 12.64 -32.73
C LYS A 228 5.06 12.02 -33.70
N ARG A 229 4.63 10.78 -33.46
CA ARG A 229 3.59 10.11 -34.27
C ARG A 229 2.28 10.88 -34.27
N LYS A 230 1.85 11.40 -33.12
CA LYS A 230 0.63 12.23 -33.00
C LYS A 230 0.76 13.54 -33.79
N ALA A 231 1.92 14.20 -33.74
CA ALA A 231 2.18 15.41 -34.51
C ALA A 231 2.22 15.15 -36.02
N GLU A 232 2.90 14.08 -36.45
CA GLU A 232 2.95 13.65 -37.85
C GLU A 232 1.55 13.30 -38.37
N HIS A 233 0.74 12.59 -37.59
CA HIS A 233 -0.64 12.28 -37.94
C HIS A 233 -1.50 13.54 -38.05
N LYS A 234 -1.40 14.47 -37.09
CA LYS A 234 -2.09 15.78 -37.15
C LYS A 234 -1.69 16.58 -38.39
N ALA A 235 -0.40 16.60 -38.74
CA ALA A 235 0.10 17.29 -39.92
C ALA A 235 -0.40 16.63 -41.22
N ARG A 236 -0.45 15.29 -41.30
CA ARG A 236 -1.04 14.56 -42.44
C ARG A 236 -2.51 14.90 -42.60
N LEU A 237 -3.28 14.89 -41.50
CA LEU A 237 -4.70 15.23 -41.51
C LEU A 237 -4.93 16.68 -41.95
N GLN A 238 -4.12 17.63 -41.47
CA GLN A 238 -4.20 19.03 -41.90
C GLN A 238 -3.86 19.22 -43.38
N ARG A 239 -2.84 18.51 -43.89
CA ARG A 239 -2.51 18.53 -45.32
C ARG A 239 -3.63 17.93 -46.17
N ALA A 240 -4.26 16.85 -45.72
CA ALA A 240 -5.41 16.26 -46.41
C ALA A 240 -6.60 17.23 -46.45
N ARG A 241 -6.91 17.89 -45.33
CA ARG A 241 -7.95 18.95 -45.28
C ARG A 241 -7.64 20.09 -46.23
N ALA A 242 -6.43 20.64 -46.19
CA ALA A 242 -6.03 21.73 -47.09
C ALA A 242 -6.08 21.34 -48.57
N ARG A 243 -5.75 20.08 -48.92
CA ARG A 243 -5.92 19.56 -50.28
C ARG A 243 -7.40 19.51 -50.66
N ASN A 244 -8.25 18.96 -49.80
CA ASN A 244 -9.69 18.87 -50.03
C ASN A 244 -10.34 20.25 -50.16
N ASP A 245 -9.96 21.21 -49.32
CA ASP A 245 -10.45 22.59 -49.39
C ASP A 245 -9.99 23.27 -50.70
N ALA A 246 -8.76 23.02 -51.15
CA ALA A 246 -8.25 23.55 -52.41
C ALA A 246 -8.94 22.95 -53.64
N THR A 247 -9.29 21.66 -53.64
CA THR A 247 -10.09 21.04 -54.70
C THR A 247 -11.54 21.52 -54.67
N LEU A 248 -12.14 21.70 -53.49
CA LEU A 248 -13.51 22.22 -53.34
C LEU A 248 -13.62 23.66 -53.90
N ASN A 249 -12.66 24.53 -53.57
CA ASN A 249 -12.63 25.90 -54.07
C ASN A 249 -12.43 25.98 -55.59
N ARG A 250 -11.67 25.05 -56.19
CA ARG A 250 -11.55 24.93 -57.65
C ARG A 250 -12.85 24.48 -58.32
N GLN A 251 -13.63 23.62 -57.67
CA GLN A 251 -14.94 23.20 -58.16
C GLN A 251 -15.99 24.31 -58.04
N MET A 252 -15.96 25.10 -56.96
CA MET A 252 -16.85 26.26 -56.84
C MET A 252 -16.53 27.40 -57.82
N GLY A 253 -15.26 27.60 -58.19
CA GLY A 253 -14.86 28.54 -59.25
C GLY A 253 -15.23 28.13 -60.67
N MET A 254 -15.63 26.86 -60.87
CA MET A 254 -16.16 26.31 -62.13
C MET A 254 -17.68 26.18 -62.12
N ALA A 255 -18.36 26.72 -61.09
CA ALA A 255 -19.81 26.83 -61.00
C ALA A 255 -20.34 27.86 -62.03
N GLY A 256 -20.29 27.47 -63.30
CA GLY A 256 -20.69 28.29 -64.44
C GLY A 256 -20.19 27.80 -65.79
N LEU A 257 -19.24 26.83 -65.86
CA LEU A 257 -18.58 26.45 -67.13
C LEU A 257 -18.58 24.96 -67.48
N THR A 258 -19.39 24.12 -66.85
CA THR A 258 -19.57 22.72 -67.31
C THR A 258 -21.05 22.34 -67.35
N PRO A 259 -21.62 22.02 -68.53
CA PRO A 259 -22.78 21.14 -68.59
C PRO A 259 -22.31 19.73 -68.24
N HIS A 260 -23.10 19.02 -67.43
CA HIS A 260 -22.88 17.69 -66.86
C HIS A 260 -22.29 17.70 -65.43
N THR A 261 -23.21 17.49 -64.49
CA THR A 261 -22.99 16.94 -63.16
C THR A 261 -22.00 15.77 -63.19
N PRO A 262 -20.85 15.84 -62.48
CA PRO A 262 -20.09 14.64 -62.21
C PRO A 262 -20.88 13.80 -61.19
N LEU A 263 -20.89 12.49 -61.36
CA LEU A 263 -21.42 11.51 -60.41
C LEU A 263 -20.73 11.71 -59.04
N VAL A 264 -21.34 12.51 -58.17
CA VAL A 264 -20.84 12.78 -56.81
C VAL A 264 -20.84 11.51 -55.95
N GLU A 265 -21.66 10.52 -56.31
CA GLU A 265 -21.83 9.30 -55.53
C GLU A 265 -20.63 8.34 -55.57
N SER A 266 -19.86 8.26 -56.68
CA SER A 266 -18.71 7.35 -56.74
C SER A 266 -17.48 7.87 -55.99
N SER A 267 -17.25 9.18 -55.99
CA SER A 267 -16.06 9.78 -55.35
C SER A 267 -16.17 9.84 -53.82
N VAL A 268 -17.37 10.03 -53.26
CA VAL A 268 -17.59 9.97 -51.81
C VAL A 268 -17.47 8.53 -51.32
N VAL A 269 -17.93 7.54 -52.11
CA VAL A 269 -17.77 6.12 -51.79
C VAL A 269 -16.31 5.68 -51.86
N GLU A 270 -15.54 6.12 -52.87
CA GLU A 270 -14.08 5.88 -52.92
C GLU A 270 -13.34 6.56 -51.77
N TYR A 271 -13.68 7.80 -51.43
CA TYR A 271 -13.05 8.51 -50.31
C TYR A 271 -13.34 7.82 -48.97
N VAL A 272 -14.56 7.31 -48.76
CA VAL A 272 -14.93 6.55 -47.56
C VAL A 272 -14.28 5.16 -47.57
N GLN A 273 -14.15 4.49 -48.72
CA GLN A 273 -13.47 3.19 -48.81
C GLN A 273 -11.96 3.29 -48.60
N ASP A 274 -11.29 4.31 -49.16
CA ASP A 274 -9.85 4.51 -48.96
C ASP A 274 -9.54 4.96 -47.53
N THR A 275 -10.34 5.84 -46.95
CA THR A 275 -10.14 6.26 -45.55
C THR A 275 -10.50 5.18 -44.54
N THR A 276 -11.50 4.34 -44.80
CA THR A 276 -11.78 3.19 -43.92
C THR A 276 -10.70 2.12 -44.03
N GLY A 277 -10.18 1.81 -45.23
CA GLY A 277 -9.10 0.83 -45.42
C GLY A 277 -7.76 1.24 -44.79
N GLU A 278 -7.42 2.54 -44.78
CA GLU A 278 -6.16 3.03 -44.17
C GLU A 278 -6.23 3.25 -42.66
N PHE A 279 -7.38 3.63 -42.10
CA PHE A 279 -7.51 3.99 -40.68
C PHE A 279 -8.16 2.91 -39.81
N PHE A 280 -8.90 1.99 -40.43
CA PHE A 280 -9.43 0.77 -39.82
C PHE A 280 -9.05 -0.39 -40.73
N PRO A 281 -7.80 -0.90 -40.67
CA PRO A 281 -7.50 -2.17 -41.34
C PRO A 281 -8.58 -3.14 -40.88
N ARG A 282 -9.30 -3.73 -41.85
CA ARG A 282 -10.38 -4.68 -41.57
C ARG A 282 -9.90 -5.56 -40.43
N PHE A 283 -10.62 -5.55 -39.32
CA PHE A 283 -10.55 -6.68 -38.42
C PHE A 283 -10.90 -7.86 -39.31
N ASP A 284 -9.89 -8.64 -39.69
CA ASP A 284 -10.12 -9.93 -40.30
C ASP A 284 -10.88 -10.73 -39.26
N ASP A 285 -12.20 -10.76 -39.38
CA ASP A 285 -13.09 -11.73 -38.74
C ASP A 285 -12.86 -13.12 -39.37
N ARG A 286 -11.60 -13.52 -39.49
CA ARG A 286 -11.17 -14.84 -39.97
C ARG A 286 -10.39 -15.64 -38.93
N GLU A 287 -10.21 -15.13 -37.71
CA GLU A 287 -9.75 -15.93 -36.56
C GLU A 287 -10.78 -16.03 -35.42
N ALA A 288 -11.97 -15.42 -35.55
CA ALA A 288 -13.04 -15.55 -34.55
C ALA A 288 -13.96 -16.78 -34.75
N ASN A 289 -13.68 -17.66 -35.72
CA ASN A 289 -14.47 -18.87 -36.00
C ASN A 289 -13.64 -20.18 -36.01
N SER A 290 -12.43 -20.21 -35.43
CA SER A 290 -11.60 -21.42 -35.39
C SER A 290 -11.21 -21.92 -34.00
N GLU A 291 -11.67 -21.30 -32.91
CA GLU A 291 -11.49 -21.83 -31.54
C GLU A 291 -12.79 -22.20 -30.82
N GLU A 292 -13.88 -22.41 -31.57
CA GLU A 292 -15.00 -23.25 -31.10
C GLU A 292 -14.72 -24.76 -31.30
N LEU A 293 -13.48 -25.14 -31.65
CA LEU A 293 -13.08 -26.53 -31.89
C LEU A 293 -12.10 -27.14 -30.87
N LEU A 294 -11.86 -26.49 -29.71
CA LEU A 294 -11.09 -27.11 -28.61
C LEU A 294 -11.67 -26.92 -27.20
N LEU A 295 -12.86 -26.34 -27.04
CA LEU A 295 -13.52 -26.20 -25.73
C LEU A 295 -14.62 -27.23 -25.44
N HIS A 296 -14.84 -28.19 -26.34
CA HIS A 296 -15.71 -29.35 -26.09
C HIS A 296 -14.98 -30.60 -25.53
N SER A 297 -13.65 -30.55 -25.32
CA SER A 297 -12.87 -31.71 -24.82
C SER A 297 -12.35 -31.60 -23.39
N LEU A 298 -12.68 -30.56 -22.63
CA LEU A 298 -12.30 -30.46 -21.21
C LEU A 298 -13.51 -30.00 -20.40
N GLY A 299 -14.43 -30.93 -20.18
CA GLY A 299 -15.63 -30.71 -19.38
C GLY A 299 -15.31 -30.34 -17.93
N LEU A 300 -15.43 -29.04 -17.62
CA LEU A 300 -15.54 -28.54 -16.25
C LEU A 300 -16.58 -27.41 -16.25
N SER A 301 -17.79 -27.74 -15.78
CA SER A 301 -18.76 -26.77 -15.28
C SER A 301 -18.29 -26.21 -13.94
N PHE A 302 -18.75 -24.99 -13.64
CA PHE A 302 -18.68 -24.37 -12.31
C PHE A 302 -19.15 -25.30 -11.18
#